data_AF-A0A522XXP6-F1
#
_entry.id   AF-A0A522XXP6-F1
#
_cell.length_a   1.000
_cell.length_b   1.000
_cell.length_c   1.000
_cell.angle_alpha   90.00
_cell.angle_beta   90.00
_cell.angle_gamma   90.00
#
_symmetry.space_group_name_H-M   'P 1'
#
loop_
_entity.id
_entity.type
_entity.pdbx_description
1 polymer ?
#
loop_
_entity_poly.entity_id
_entity_poly.type
_entity_poly.pdbx_seq_one_letter_code
_entity_poly.pdbx_strand_id
1 'polypeptide(L)'
;MGIEITSDELSSSIESKNPLLILDIRAKDSYMQGHVSGAANAVCESMQQKQIIMSKLPQSMKIILIDEDGTAAKENATMMARFGFDAHYLKDGMKSWTRETVKSTQDTVVSGDALWSSIKQNDDVFLLDVREPQEYSEFRIPGAVNIPLSRLFTPGSHSEIPKDKKIITICSHGNRSMVATFALAQNGIEATSLVGGMALWNQVLNATALKEGDTTIIQVEKVGKGCLSHIIGSGGEAVVIDPTYPAAKYVEFAQKEGLRITKVIDTHQHADHVSAAKELAQITNSKLYFSKLEEYKLDSEKVEDGNVIPFGSKQLRAIHTPGHTAGSMSYTLDDKYVFSGDILFVEGIGRPDLRDQVEEYATKLYDTLHNKLLKFSDGVKIFPTHHGEGVKPTEGGIYYTTVGVAKKLPLLDLDKEAFVSRVVSITTPRPMNYSMIIKINKGTIPVSPMQIPDLEMGPNRCSIKM
;
A
#
# COMPACT_ATOMS: atom_id res chain seq x y z
N MET A 1 8.56 -20.50 -33.88
CA MET A 1 7.30 -21.25 -33.79
C MET A 1 7.22 -21.79 -32.38
N GLY A 2 6.04 -21.81 -31.73
CA GLY A 2 5.91 -22.52 -30.45
C GLY A 2 6.26 -23.99 -30.65
N ILE A 3 6.95 -24.60 -29.69
CA ILE A 3 7.43 -25.98 -29.79
C ILE A 3 6.34 -26.91 -29.21
N GLU A 4 5.89 -27.89 -29.98
CA GLU A 4 4.92 -28.88 -29.53
C GLU A 4 5.60 -29.90 -28.61
N ILE A 5 4.95 -30.29 -27.51
CA ILE A 5 5.38 -31.40 -26.66
C ILE A 5 4.23 -32.37 -26.37
N THR A 6 4.57 -33.64 -26.16
CA THR A 6 3.64 -34.71 -25.80
C THR A 6 3.44 -34.83 -24.27
N SER A 7 2.42 -35.57 -23.85
CA SER A 7 2.18 -35.88 -22.43
C SER A 7 3.37 -36.60 -21.78
N ASP A 8 4.06 -37.50 -22.50
CA ASP A 8 5.23 -38.22 -21.98
C ASP A 8 6.47 -37.32 -21.86
N GLU A 9 6.71 -36.41 -22.81
CA GLU A 9 7.80 -35.43 -22.73
C GLU A 9 7.59 -34.43 -21.59
N LEU A 10 6.33 -34.02 -21.37
CA LEU A 10 5.96 -33.18 -20.22
C LEU A 10 6.18 -33.93 -18.90
N SER A 11 5.71 -35.17 -18.78
CA SER A 11 5.95 -36.01 -17.58
C SER A 11 7.44 -36.16 -17.29
N SER A 12 8.23 -36.48 -18.32
CA SER A 12 9.68 -36.60 -18.21
C SER A 12 10.35 -35.28 -17.79
N SER A 13 9.85 -34.14 -18.30
CA SER A 13 10.33 -32.82 -17.91
C SER A 13 10.05 -32.53 -16.43
N ILE A 14 8.85 -32.86 -15.95
CA ILE A 14 8.46 -32.74 -14.52
C ILE A 14 9.35 -33.62 -13.65
N GLU A 15 9.56 -34.88 -14.03
CA GLU A 15 10.37 -35.85 -13.29
C GLU A 15 11.85 -35.48 -13.26
N SER A 16 12.36 -34.83 -14.31
CA SER A 16 13.76 -34.42 -14.41
C SER A 16 14.16 -33.34 -13.40
N LYS A 17 13.18 -32.68 -12.75
CA LYS A 17 13.36 -31.55 -11.81
C LYS A 17 14.23 -30.40 -12.35
N ASN A 18 14.39 -30.31 -13.67
CA ASN A 18 14.97 -29.13 -14.28
C ASN A 18 13.99 -27.94 -14.12
N PRO A 19 14.47 -26.71 -13.95
CA PRO A 19 13.59 -25.55 -13.83
C PRO A 19 12.73 -25.40 -15.09
N LEU A 20 11.41 -25.52 -14.96
CA LEU A 20 10.45 -25.27 -16.03
C LEU A 20 9.18 -24.58 -15.50
N LEU A 21 8.49 -23.81 -16.32
CA LEU A 21 7.22 -23.16 -15.95
C LEU A 21 6.08 -23.86 -16.66
N ILE A 22 5.09 -24.35 -15.92
CA ILE A 22 3.89 -24.96 -16.48
C ILE A 22 2.71 -24.01 -16.20
N LEU A 23 2.17 -23.42 -17.25
CA LEU A 23 1.10 -22.43 -17.20
C LEU A 23 -0.20 -23.05 -17.72
N ASP A 24 -1.15 -23.30 -16.82
CA ASP A 24 -2.51 -23.71 -17.16
C ASP A 24 -3.37 -22.47 -17.43
N ILE A 25 -3.69 -22.24 -18.69
CA ILE A 25 -4.44 -21.06 -19.14
C ILE A 25 -5.95 -21.31 -19.25
N ARG A 26 -6.43 -22.47 -18.76
CA ARG A 26 -7.86 -22.77 -18.72
C ARG A 26 -8.58 -21.94 -17.65
N ALA A 27 -9.90 -21.86 -17.79
CA ALA A 27 -10.75 -21.24 -16.78
C ALA A 27 -10.50 -21.82 -15.39
N LYS A 28 -10.60 -20.97 -14.36
CA LYS A 28 -10.29 -21.29 -12.97
C LYS A 28 -10.98 -22.56 -12.48
N ASP A 29 -12.27 -22.72 -12.75
CA ASP A 29 -13.04 -23.88 -12.28
C ASP A 29 -12.50 -25.19 -12.86
N SER A 30 -12.08 -25.21 -14.13
CA SER A 30 -11.45 -26.38 -14.76
C SER A 30 -10.09 -26.71 -14.13
N TYR A 31 -9.28 -25.70 -13.84
CA TYR A 31 -7.99 -25.87 -13.16
C TYR A 31 -8.16 -26.44 -11.74
N MET A 32 -9.09 -25.89 -10.96
CA MET A 32 -9.35 -26.31 -9.57
C MET A 32 -9.86 -27.76 -9.51
N GLN A 33 -10.66 -28.19 -10.50
CA GLN A 33 -11.17 -29.56 -10.58
C GLN A 33 -10.10 -30.60 -10.93
N GLY A 34 -9.03 -30.20 -11.62
CA GLY A 34 -7.89 -31.06 -11.92
C GLY A 34 -6.92 -30.44 -12.94
N HIS A 35 -5.63 -30.40 -12.62
CA HIS A 35 -4.55 -29.89 -13.49
C HIS A 35 -3.29 -30.75 -13.38
N VAL A 36 -2.32 -30.51 -14.27
CA VAL A 36 -1.00 -31.17 -14.23
C VAL A 36 -0.24 -30.77 -12.97
N SER A 37 0.38 -31.73 -12.28
CA SER A 37 1.18 -31.46 -11.09
C SER A 37 2.28 -30.43 -11.37
N GLY A 38 2.38 -29.40 -10.52
CA GLY A 38 3.31 -28.30 -10.68
C GLY A 38 2.91 -27.25 -11.71
N ALA A 39 1.75 -27.40 -12.36
CA ALA A 39 1.14 -26.33 -13.14
C ALA A 39 0.50 -25.29 -12.23
N ALA A 40 0.39 -24.08 -12.75
CA ALA A 40 -0.28 -22.99 -12.07
C ALA A 40 -1.20 -22.24 -13.02
N ASN A 41 -2.30 -21.73 -12.47
CA ASN A 41 -3.34 -21.10 -13.26
C ASN A 41 -2.91 -19.68 -13.69
N ALA A 42 -2.94 -19.42 -15.01
CA ALA A 42 -2.45 -18.19 -15.62
C ALA A 42 -3.43 -17.68 -16.69
N VAL A 43 -4.68 -17.44 -16.32
CA VAL A 43 -5.71 -16.93 -17.25
C VAL A 43 -5.38 -15.51 -17.69
N CYS A 44 -5.26 -15.30 -19.00
CA CYS A 44 -4.95 -14.01 -19.61
C CYS A 44 -5.91 -13.72 -20.77
N GLU A 45 -6.84 -12.79 -20.58
CA GLU A 45 -7.89 -12.50 -21.56
C GLU A 45 -7.51 -11.34 -22.50
N SER A 46 -6.67 -10.39 -22.05
CA SER A 46 -6.28 -9.24 -22.87
C SER A 46 -4.80 -9.25 -23.30
N MET A 47 -4.51 -8.67 -24.47
CA MET A 47 -3.13 -8.53 -24.96
C MET A 47 -2.25 -7.66 -24.04
N GLN A 48 -2.85 -6.70 -23.34
CA GLN A 48 -2.14 -5.86 -22.38
C GLN A 48 -1.68 -6.68 -21.17
N GLN A 49 -2.55 -7.54 -20.63
CA GLN A 49 -2.20 -8.48 -19.56
C GLN A 49 -1.08 -9.42 -20.00
N LYS A 50 -1.19 -9.97 -21.21
CA LYS A 50 -0.17 -10.87 -21.78
C LYS A 50 1.20 -10.18 -21.88
N GLN A 51 1.27 -8.95 -22.40
CA GLN A 51 2.53 -8.19 -22.48
C GLN A 51 3.13 -7.89 -21.10
N ILE A 52 2.29 -7.53 -20.13
CA ILE A 52 2.71 -7.28 -18.74
C ILE A 52 3.29 -8.56 -18.13
N ILE A 53 2.66 -9.71 -18.32
CA ILE A 53 3.15 -10.98 -17.75
C ILE A 53 4.43 -11.44 -18.47
N MET A 54 4.48 -11.34 -19.80
CA MET A 54 5.65 -11.75 -20.57
C MET A 54 6.90 -10.96 -20.19
N SER A 55 6.82 -9.65 -19.97
CA SER A 55 7.98 -8.85 -19.54
C SER A 55 8.57 -9.29 -18.18
N LYS A 56 7.87 -10.16 -17.45
CA LYS A 56 8.19 -10.61 -16.10
C LYS A 56 8.71 -12.04 -16.04
N LEU A 57 8.64 -12.78 -17.15
CA LEU A 57 9.09 -14.17 -17.21
C LEU A 57 10.58 -14.24 -17.57
N PRO A 58 11.35 -15.17 -17.00
CA PRO A 58 12.73 -15.41 -17.40
C PRO A 58 12.79 -16.01 -18.80
N GLN A 59 13.50 -15.35 -19.73
CA GLN A 59 13.64 -15.80 -21.12
C GLN A 59 14.40 -17.13 -21.25
N SER A 60 15.28 -17.43 -20.29
CA SER A 60 16.10 -18.64 -20.26
C SER A 60 15.39 -19.88 -19.73
N MET A 61 14.15 -19.74 -19.23
CA MET A 61 13.41 -20.85 -18.62
C MET A 61 12.46 -21.46 -19.65
N LYS A 62 12.39 -22.80 -19.67
CA LYS A 62 11.44 -23.53 -20.50
C LYS A 62 10.02 -23.28 -20.00
N ILE A 63 9.13 -22.80 -20.85
CA ILE A 63 7.73 -22.48 -20.51
C ILE A 63 6.83 -23.45 -21.28
N ILE A 64 5.86 -24.05 -20.59
CA ILE A 64 4.90 -25.00 -21.16
C ILE A 64 3.50 -24.46 -20.91
N LEU A 65 2.76 -24.20 -21.98
CA LEU A 65 1.37 -23.74 -21.93
C LEU A 65 0.41 -24.92 -22.07
N ILE A 66 -0.62 -24.92 -21.24
CA ILE A 66 -1.66 -25.96 -21.21
C ILE A 66 -3.03 -25.28 -21.25
N ASP A 67 -3.85 -25.66 -22.21
CA ASP A 67 -5.28 -25.33 -22.29
C ASP A 67 -6.10 -26.64 -22.39
N GLU A 68 -7.35 -26.55 -22.83
CA GLU A 68 -8.23 -27.72 -22.91
C GLU A 68 -7.90 -28.63 -24.10
N ASP A 69 -7.52 -28.09 -25.26
CA ASP A 69 -7.38 -28.84 -26.52
C ASP A 69 -6.13 -28.52 -27.38
N GLY A 70 -5.21 -27.73 -26.86
CA GLY A 70 -3.95 -27.34 -27.49
C GLY A 70 -4.02 -26.05 -28.30
N THR A 71 -5.21 -25.53 -28.61
CA THR A 71 -5.39 -24.43 -29.57
C THR A 71 -4.87 -23.09 -29.04
N ALA A 72 -5.43 -22.61 -27.93
CA ALA A 72 -5.03 -21.36 -27.29
C ALA A 72 -3.60 -21.44 -26.74
N ALA A 73 -3.20 -22.62 -26.25
CA ALA A 73 -1.84 -22.86 -25.79
C ALA A 73 -0.82 -22.69 -26.93
N LYS A 74 -1.11 -23.23 -28.12
CA LYS A 74 -0.27 -23.07 -29.32
C LYS A 74 -0.17 -21.61 -29.79
N GLU A 75 -1.28 -20.89 -29.79
CA GLU A 75 -1.31 -19.47 -30.15
C GLU A 75 -0.44 -18.64 -29.20
N ASN A 76 -0.62 -18.82 -27.90
CA ASN A 76 0.15 -18.12 -26.88
C ASN A 76 1.63 -18.52 -26.90
N ALA A 77 1.96 -19.81 -27.09
CA ALA A 77 3.35 -20.27 -27.19
C ALA A 77 4.04 -19.68 -28.41
N THR A 78 3.35 -19.62 -29.56
CA THR A 78 3.87 -19.01 -30.78
C THR A 78 4.09 -17.52 -30.61
N MET A 79 3.17 -16.82 -29.94
CA MET A 79 3.35 -15.43 -29.57
C MET A 79 4.58 -15.26 -28.67
N MET A 80 4.68 -16.01 -27.57
CA MET A 80 5.81 -15.92 -26.63
C MET A 80 7.15 -16.21 -27.31
N ALA A 81 7.22 -17.20 -28.19
CA ALA A 81 8.44 -17.48 -28.96
C ALA A 81 8.89 -16.29 -29.84
N ARG A 82 7.95 -15.49 -30.37
CA ARG A 82 8.30 -14.26 -31.13
C ARG A 82 8.92 -13.17 -30.26
N PHE A 83 8.68 -13.21 -28.96
CA PHE A 83 9.28 -12.32 -27.97
C PHE A 83 10.54 -12.91 -27.32
N GLY A 84 11.07 -14.03 -27.85
CA GLY A 84 12.34 -14.62 -27.41
C GLY A 84 12.25 -15.61 -26.25
N PHE A 85 11.05 -16.07 -25.89
CA PHE A 85 10.87 -17.11 -24.86
C PHE A 85 11.07 -18.52 -25.41
N ASP A 86 11.64 -19.41 -24.59
CA ASP A 86 11.63 -20.86 -24.83
C ASP A 86 10.23 -21.43 -24.51
N ALA A 87 9.25 -21.14 -25.37
CA ALA A 87 7.84 -21.44 -25.18
C ALA A 87 7.38 -22.70 -25.94
N HIS A 88 6.81 -23.62 -25.18
CA HIS A 88 6.27 -24.91 -25.59
C HIS A 88 4.78 -24.98 -25.27
N TYR A 89 4.04 -25.91 -25.88
CA TYR A 89 2.64 -26.18 -25.56
C TYR A 89 2.34 -27.67 -25.55
N LEU A 90 1.44 -28.09 -24.66
CA LEU A 90 0.99 -29.48 -24.61
C LEU A 90 0.10 -29.78 -25.82
N LYS A 91 0.52 -30.74 -26.63
CA LYS A 91 -0.23 -31.23 -27.79
C LYS A 91 -1.61 -31.72 -27.35
N ASP A 92 -2.65 -31.27 -28.06
CA ASP A 92 -4.06 -31.61 -27.79
C ASP A 92 -4.54 -31.25 -26.36
N GLY A 93 -3.80 -30.38 -25.66
CA GLY A 93 -4.17 -29.82 -24.35
C GLY A 93 -4.36 -30.86 -23.25
N MET A 94 -5.14 -30.52 -22.24
CA MET A 94 -5.45 -31.43 -21.13
C MET A 94 -6.17 -32.71 -21.55
N LYS A 95 -6.86 -32.71 -22.70
CA LYS A 95 -7.49 -33.93 -23.24
C LYS A 95 -6.47 -35.03 -23.55
N SER A 96 -5.21 -34.69 -23.81
CA SER A 96 -4.13 -35.66 -24.04
C SER A 96 -3.40 -36.09 -22.78
N TRP A 97 -3.69 -35.46 -21.64
CA TRP A 97 -3.01 -35.77 -20.39
C TRP A 97 -3.49 -37.12 -19.84
N THR A 98 -2.57 -38.08 -19.76
CA THR A 98 -2.88 -39.47 -19.35
C THR A 98 -2.48 -39.81 -17.93
N ARG A 99 -1.85 -38.88 -17.19
CA ARG A 99 -1.40 -39.08 -15.82
C ARG A 99 -2.43 -38.52 -14.83
N GLU A 100 -2.23 -38.83 -13.55
CA GLU A 100 -3.07 -38.28 -12.49
C GLU A 100 -3.01 -36.74 -12.50
N THR A 101 -4.17 -36.14 -12.22
CA THR A 101 -4.29 -34.70 -12.01
C THR A 101 -4.32 -34.39 -10.52
N VAL A 102 -3.81 -33.22 -10.17
CA VAL A 102 -3.91 -32.68 -8.83
C VAL A 102 -5.05 -31.68 -8.77
N LYS A 103 -5.71 -31.59 -7.61
CA LYS A 103 -6.73 -30.56 -7.33
C LYS A 103 -6.07 -29.44 -6.57
N SER A 104 -6.38 -28.20 -6.93
CA SER A 104 -5.97 -27.03 -6.15
C SER A 104 -7.06 -26.68 -5.16
N THR A 105 -6.67 -26.25 -3.96
CA THR A 105 -7.62 -25.79 -2.93
C THR A 105 -7.57 -24.28 -2.70
N GLN A 106 -6.63 -23.60 -3.36
CA GLN A 106 -6.45 -22.16 -3.20
C GLN A 106 -6.26 -21.42 -4.53
N ASP A 107 -6.57 -20.13 -4.49
CA ASP A 107 -6.36 -19.24 -5.61
C ASP A 107 -4.87 -18.99 -5.85
N THR A 108 -4.47 -18.87 -7.13
CA THR A 108 -3.08 -18.54 -7.50
C THR A 108 -2.72 -17.10 -7.17
N VAL A 109 -3.72 -16.23 -6.96
CA VAL A 109 -3.52 -14.82 -6.59
C VAL A 109 -4.42 -14.38 -5.44
N VAL A 110 -3.95 -13.41 -4.65
CA VAL A 110 -4.72 -12.76 -3.58
C VAL A 110 -4.62 -11.24 -3.71
N SER A 111 -5.72 -10.52 -3.53
CA SER A 111 -5.70 -9.04 -3.48
C SER A 111 -5.12 -8.54 -2.17
N GLY A 112 -4.68 -7.29 -2.14
CA GLY A 112 -4.20 -6.66 -0.91
C GLY A 112 -5.28 -6.60 0.19
N ASP A 113 -6.52 -6.26 -0.16
CA ASP A 113 -7.65 -6.22 0.80
C ASP A 113 -7.94 -7.60 1.41
N ALA A 114 -7.91 -8.65 0.59
CA ALA A 114 -8.12 -10.02 1.05
C ALA A 114 -6.97 -10.49 1.96
N LEU A 115 -5.72 -10.19 1.58
CA LEU A 115 -4.56 -10.51 2.41
C LEU A 115 -4.61 -9.79 3.76
N TRP A 116 -4.95 -8.49 3.77
CA TRP A 116 -5.12 -7.73 5.01
C TRP A 116 -6.21 -8.33 5.91
N SER A 117 -7.33 -8.72 5.32
CA SER A 117 -8.42 -9.38 6.05
C SER A 117 -7.96 -10.68 6.71
N SER A 118 -7.16 -11.49 6.02
CA SER A 118 -6.55 -12.71 6.58
C SER A 118 -5.57 -12.42 7.72
N ILE A 119 -4.70 -11.41 7.55
CA ILE A 119 -3.76 -11.00 8.61
C ILE A 119 -4.51 -10.54 9.87
N LYS A 120 -5.60 -9.77 9.70
CA LYS A 120 -6.42 -9.28 10.81
C LYS A 120 -7.18 -10.39 11.54
N GLN A 121 -7.64 -11.40 10.81
CA GLN A 121 -8.32 -12.58 11.38
C GLN A 121 -7.33 -13.58 11.99
N ASN A 122 -6.02 -13.31 11.90
CA ASN A 122 -4.96 -14.21 12.34
C ASN A 122 -5.06 -15.58 11.66
N ASP A 123 -5.45 -15.56 10.38
CA ASP A 123 -5.40 -16.74 9.52
C ASP A 123 -3.97 -17.27 9.47
N ASP A 124 -3.81 -18.59 9.32
CA ASP A 124 -2.49 -19.23 9.31
C ASP A 124 -1.77 -19.05 7.96
N VAL A 125 -1.39 -17.81 7.68
CA VAL A 125 -0.67 -17.40 6.47
C VAL A 125 0.84 -17.31 6.73
N PHE A 126 1.62 -17.76 5.76
CA PHE A 126 3.06 -17.57 5.73
C PHE A 126 3.42 -16.59 4.61
N LEU A 127 3.92 -15.42 4.99
CA LEU A 127 4.29 -14.35 4.06
C LEU A 127 5.74 -14.57 3.59
N LEU A 128 5.90 -14.94 2.33
CA LEU A 128 7.20 -15.23 1.71
C LEU A 128 7.60 -14.09 0.77
N ASP A 129 8.55 -13.25 1.19
CA ASP A 129 9.10 -12.19 0.37
C ASP A 129 10.27 -12.72 -0.48
N VAL A 130 10.12 -12.67 -1.80
CA VAL A 130 11.10 -13.21 -2.76
C VAL A 130 11.97 -12.13 -3.41
N ARG A 131 11.95 -10.91 -2.87
CA ARG A 131 12.84 -9.82 -3.29
C ARG A 131 14.27 -10.05 -2.80
N GLU A 132 15.19 -9.24 -3.30
CA GLU A 132 16.55 -9.23 -2.81
C GLU A 132 16.60 -8.75 -1.35
N PRO A 133 17.56 -9.22 -0.52
CA PRO A 133 17.63 -8.86 0.89
C PRO A 133 17.69 -7.35 1.15
N GLN A 134 18.29 -6.59 0.25
CA GLN A 134 18.36 -5.12 0.34
C GLN A 134 16.95 -4.51 0.23
N GLU A 135 16.17 -4.89 -0.77
CA GLU A 135 14.78 -4.41 -0.95
C GLU A 135 13.89 -4.76 0.25
N TYR A 136 14.05 -5.97 0.79
CA TYR A 136 13.33 -6.44 1.97
C TYR A 136 13.74 -5.70 3.25
N SER A 137 15.02 -5.35 3.38
CA SER A 137 15.53 -4.59 4.52
C SER A 137 15.07 -3.14 4.54
N GLU A 138 14.82 -2.54 3.36
CA GLU A 138 14.32 -1.17 3.27
C GLU A 138 12.87 -1.02 3.72
N PHE A 139 12.01 -1.98 3.36
CA PHE A 139 10.61 -2.05 3.80
C PHE A 139 10.01 -3.42 3.46
N ARG A 140 9.08 -3.91 4.28
CA ARG A 140 8.44 -5.23 4.13
C ARG A 140 7.08 -5.26 4.81
N ILE A 141 6.26 -6.26 4.48
CA ILE A 141 5.09 -6.57 5.29
C ILE A 141 5.57 -7.15 6.63
N PRO A 142 5.10 -6.62 7.79
CA PRO A 142 5.48 -7.16 9.09
C PRO A 142 5.21 -8.66 9.19
N GLY A 143 6.18 -9.42 9.71
CA GLY A 143 6.09 -10.88 9.83
C GLY A 143 6.49 -11.68 8.58
N ALA A 144 6.78 -11.02 7.44
CA ALA A 144 7.27 -11.72 6.25
C ALA A 144 8.67 -12.30 6.42
N VAL A 145 8.93 -13.46 5.83
CA VAL A 145 10.23 -14.13 5.76
C VAL A 145 10.83 -13.93 4.37
N ASN A 146 12.11 -13.55 4.30
CA ASN A 146 12.78 -13.31 3.02
C ASN A 146 13.54 -14.54 2.52
N ILE A 147 13.12 -15.08 1.37
CA ILE A 147 13.87 -16.09 0.62
C ILE A 147 13.90 -15.62 -0.85
N PRO A 148 15.02 -15.03 -1.31
CA PRO A 148 15.10 -14.48 -2.67
C PRO A 148 14.74 -15.51 -3.75
N LEU A 149 14.11 -15.05 -4.83
CA LEU A 149 13.66 -15.92 -5.92
C LEU A 149 14.76 -16.86 -6.44
N SER A 150 15.99 -16.34 -6.58
CA SER A 150 17.15 -17.14 -7.03
C SER A 150 17.45 -18.34 -6.14
N ARG A 151 17.24 -18.20 -4.82
CA ARG A 151 17.46 -19.26 -3.84
C ARG A 151 16.40 -20.35 -3.92
N LEU A 152 15.18 -20.04 -4.34
CA LEU A 152 14.10 -21.03 -4.49
C LEU A 152 14.41 -22.11 -5.54
N PHE A 153 15.34 -21.86 -6.46
CA PHE A 153 15.80 -22.87 -7.43
C PHE A 153 16.96 -23.73 -6.92
N THR A 154 17.47 -23.45 -5.71
CA THR A 154 18.56 -24.20 -5.10
C THR A 154 18.00 -25.39 -4.31
N PRO A 155 18.56 -26.61 -4.44
CA PRO A 155 18.12 -27.77 -3.67
C PRO A 155 18.11 -27.50 -2.16
N GLY A 156 17.02 -27.88 -1.49
CA GLY A 156 16.88 -27.74 -0.03
C GLY A 156 16.35 -26.39 0.46
N SER A 157 16.27 -25.35 -0.39
CA SER A 157 15.77 -24.02 0.00
C SER A 157 14.33 -24.01 0.55
N HIS A 158 13.52 -24.99 0.16
CA HIS A 158 12.13 -25.11 0.59
C HIS A 158 11.94 -25.65 2.02
N SER A 159 13.00 -26.11 2.70
CA SER A 159 12.88 -26.62 4.09
C SER A 159 12.49 -25.54 5.09
N GLU A 160 12.72 -24.27 4.75
CA GLU A 160 12.34 -23.10 5.56
C GLU A 160 10.86 -22.70 5.38
N ILE A 161 10.17 -23.30 4.40
CA ILE A 161 8.77 -22.97 4.07
C ILE A 161 7.86 -23.99 4.76
N PRO A 162 6.95 -23.55 5.65
CA PRO A 162 6.00 -24.46 6.31
C PRO A 162 5.06 -25.10 5.28
N LYS A 163 4.65 -26.35 5.53
CA LYS A 163 3.72 -27.08 4.63
C LYS A 163 2.28 -27.08 5.10
N ASP A 164 2.06 -26.66 6.33
CA ASP A 164 0.79 -26.61 7.05
C ASP A 164 0.11 -25.23 6.96
N LYS A 165 0.77 -24.24 6.34
CA LYS A 165 0.30 -22.86 6.23
C LYS A 165 -0.03 -22.46 4.80
N LYS A 166 -0.91 -21.47 4.66
CA LYS A 166 -1.19 -20.84 3.37
C LYS A 166 -0.03 -19.93 2.96
N ILE A 167 0.69 -20.29 1.90
CA ILE A 167 1.88 -19.55 1.46
C ILE A 167 1.49 -18.38 0.56
N ILE A 168 1.86 -17.16 0.95
CA ILE A 168 1.67 -15.94 0.15
C ILE A 168 3.01 -15.44 -0.34
N THR A 169 3.27 -15.48 -1.65
CA THR A 169 4.51 -14.95 -2.23
C THR A 169 4.38 -13.45 -2.53
N ILE A 170 5.44 -12.70 -2.21
CA ILE A 170 5.47 -11.24 -2.28
C ILE A 170 6.71 -10.78 -3.02
N CYS A 171 6.55 -9.83 -3.94
CA CYS A 171 7.65 -9.05 -4.47
C CYS A 171 7.23 -7.60 -4.72
N SER A 172 8.02 -6.81 -5.46
CA SER A 172 7.72 -5.39 -5.73
C SER A 172 6.39 -5.19 -6.49
N HIS A 173 6.18 -5.91 -7.61
CA HIS A 173 5.03 -5.70 -8.52
C HIS A 173 4.21 -6.96 -8.84
N GLY A 174 4.39 -8.05 -8.09
CA GLY A 174 3.73 -9.35 -8.35
C GLY A 174 4.45 -10.24 -9.37
N ASN A 175 5.56 -9.77 -9.94
CA ASN A 175 6.28 -10.39 -11.06
C ASN A 175 7.08 -11.61 -10.60
N ARG A 176 8.05 -11.36 -9.71
CA ARG A 176 8.94 -12.38 -9.14
C ARG A 176 8.16 -13.32 -8.22
N SER A 177 7.15 -12.83 -7.51
CA SER A 177 6.30 -13.65 -6.64
C SER A 177 5.46 -14.65 -7.43
N MET A 178 5.00 -14.28 -8.63
CA MET A 178 4.34 -15.24 -9.53
C MET A 178 5.30 -16.34 -9.97
N VAL A 179 6.51 -16.00 -10.40
CA VAL A 179 7.55 -17.00 -10.73
C VAL A 179 7.89 -17.88 -9.52
N ALA A 180 7.97 -17.30 -8.33
CA ALA A 180 8.18 -18.06 -7.09
C ALA A 180 7.03 -19.04 -6.82
N THR A 181 5.78 -18.62 -7.02
CA THR A 181 4.61 -19.49 -6.89
C THR A 181 4.73 -20.71 -7.78
N PHE A 182 5.20 -20.53 -9.02
CA PHE A 182 5.45 -21.63 -9.94
C PHE A 182 6.59 -22.54 -9.47
N ALA A 183 7.71 -21.97 -9.04
CA ALA A 183 8.84 -22.74 -8.52
C ALA A 183 8.47 -23.59 -7.28
N LEU A 184 7.60 -23.06 -6.43
CA LEU A 184 7.06 -23.80 -5.26
C LEU A 184 6.12 -24.93 -5.69
N ALA A 185 5.25 -24.69 -6.67
CA ALA A 185 4.34 -25.71 -7.19
C ALA A 185 5.09 -26.92 -7.76
N GLN A 186 6.24 -26.72 -8.42
CA GLN A 186 7.10 -27.82 -8.89
C GLN A 186 7.64 -28.70 -7.75
N ASN A 187 7.71 -28.16 -6.55
CA ASN A 187 8.14 -28.86 -5.34
C ASN A 187 6.96 -29.34 -4.47
N GLY A 188 5.75 -29.32 -5.03
CA GLY A 188 4.52 -29.75 -4.36
C GLY A 188 4.05 -28.80 -3.25
N ILE A 189 4.50 -27.55 -3.27
CA ILE A 189 4.07 -26.51 -2.33
C ILE A 189 3.15 -25.56 -3.08
N GLU A 190 1.85 -25.60 -2.77
CA GLU A 190 0.92 -24.63 -3.32
C GLU A 190 1.19 -23.25 -2.68
N ALA A 191 1.22 -22.20 -3.51
CA ALA A 191 1.33 -20.84 -3.03
C ALA A 191 0.40 -19.89 -3.82
N THR A 192 0.18 -18.71 -3.24
CA THR A 192 -0.64 -17.65 -3.80
C THR A 192 0.19 -16.38 -3.94
N SER A 193 0.22 -15.76 -5.12
CA SER A 193 0.95 -14.50 -5.32
C SER A 193 0.09 -13.29 -4.93
N LEU A 194 0.68 -12.34 -4.20
CA LEU A 194 0.05 -11.06 -3.93
C LEU A 194 -0.08 -10.23 -5.22
N VAL A 195 -1.30 -9.87 -5.60
CA VAL A 195 -1.59 -9.10 -6.81
C VAL A 195 -0.92 -7.73 -6.73
N GLY A 196 -0.11 -7.41 -7.75
CA GLY A 196 0.63 -6.15 -7.82
C GLY A 196 1.72 -5.97 -6.76
N GLY A 197 2.00 -6.99 -5.96
CA GLY A 197 3.06 -6.99 -4.95
C GLY A 197 2.96 -5.85 -3.94
N MET A 198 4.13 -5.39 -3.47
CA MET A 198 4.24 -4.29 -2.52
C MET A 198 3.66 -2.97 -3.05
N ALA A 199 3.70 -2.73 -4.37
CA ALA A 199 3.16 -1.51 -4.97
C ALA A 199 1.65 -1.36 -4.71
N LEU A 200 0.87 -2.43 -4.92
CA LEU A 200 -0.57 -2.41 -4.64
C LEU A 200 -0.90 -2.70 -3.17
N TRP A 201 -0.06 -3.45 -2.44
CA TRP A 201 -0.16 -3.55 -0.98
C TRP A 201 -0.15 -2.17 -0.33
N ASN A 202 0.74 -1.30 -0.81
CA ASN A 202 0.82 0.08 -0.34
C ASN A 202 -0.44 0.89 -0.62
N GLN A 203 -1.38 0.43 -1.45
CA GLN A 203 -2.65 1.11 -1.73
C GLN A 203 -3.85 0.56 -0.96
N VAL A 204 -3.65 -0.45 -0.10
CA VAL A 204 -4.73 -1.05 0.70
C VAL A 204 -5.13 -0.06 1.81
N LEU A 205 -6.44 0.20 1.90
CA LEU A 205 -7.02 1.11 2.89
C LEU A 205 -7.88 0.35 3.90
N ASN A 206 -7.63 0.58 5.18
CA ASN A 206 -8.39 0.04 6.29
C ASN A 206 -9.10 1.17 7.04
N ALA A 207 -10.42 1.08 7.22
CA ALA A 207 -11.21 2.13 7.87
C ALA A 207 -11.77 1.66 9.22
N THR A 208 -11.56 2.46 10.26
CA THR A 208 -12.03 2.18 11.62
C THR A 208 -12.79 3.38 12.18
N ALA A 209 -14.02 3.19 12.63
CA ALA A 209 -14.90 4.25 13.10
C ALA A 209 -14.90 4.38 14.63
N LEU A 210 -14.75 5.61 15.12
CA LEU A 210 -15.03 6.04 16.48
C LEU A 210 -16.28 6.91 16.48
N LYS A 211 -17.29 6.53 17.25
CA LYS A 211 -18.54 7.30 17.39
C LYS A 211 -18.67 7.86 18.79
N GLU A 212 -18.97 9.15 18.90
CA GLU A 212 -19.29 9.79 20.16
C GLU A 212 -20.34 10.88 19.97
N GLY A 213 -21.52 10.67 20.56
CA GLY A 213 -22.67 11.56 20.36
C GLY A 213 -23.12 11.62 18.90
N ASP A 214 -23.22 12.83 18.35
CA ASP A 214 -23.55 13.09 16.95
C ASP A 214 -22.32 13.03 16.01
N THR A 215 -21.14 12.80 16.56
CA THR A 215 -19.87 12.83 15.83
C THR A 215 -19.39 11.43 15.49
N THR A 216 -19.05 11.22 14.21
CA THR A 216 -18.36 10.01 13.73
C THR A 216 -16.98 10.39 13.21
N ILE A 217 -15.91 9.78 13.72
CA ILE A 217 -14.55 9.91 13.20
C ILE A 217 -14.13 8.56 12.64
N ILE A 218 -14.01 8.45 11.32
CA ILE A 218 -13.48 7.27 10.64
C ILE A 218 -12.02 7.55 10.33
N GLN A 219 -11.11 6.81 10.96
CA GLN A 219 -9.70 6.84 10.61
C GLN A 219 -9.43 5.83 9.50
N VAL A 220 -8.85 6.29 8.39
CA VAL A 220 -8.49 5.47 7.24
C VAL A 220 -6.98 5.31 7.22
N GLU A 221 -6.50 4.08 7.37
CA GLU A 221 -5.09 3.71 7.37
C GLU A 221 -4.70 3.12 6.02
N LYS A 222 -3.64 3.67 5.41
CA LYS A 222 -2.96 3.08 4.26
C LYS A 222 -1.96 2.05 4.77
N VAL A 223 -2.39 0.80 4.92
CA VAL A 223 -1.74 -0.21 5.78
C VAL A 223 -0.29 -0.54 5.38
N GLY A 224 0.06 -0.44 4.09
CA GLY A 224 1.44 -0.66 3.63
C GLY A 224 2.39 0.54 3.87
N LYS A 225 1.84 1.70 4.24
CA LYS A 225 2.57 2.97 4.40
C LYS A 225 2.44 3.59 5.79
N GLY A 226 1.40 3.28 6.53
CA GLY A 226 1.07 3.97 7.78
C GLY A 226 0.67 5.43 7.60
N CYS A 227 0.21 5.83 6.40
CA CYS A 227 -0.51 7.09 6.21
C CYS A 227 -1.91 6.96 6.83
N LEU A 228 -2.36 8.03 7.46
CA LEU A 228 -3.65 8.13 8.12
C LEU A 228 -4.42 9.32 7.53
N SER A 229 -5.67 9.08 7.21
CA SER A 229 -6.64 10.10 6.83
C SER A 229 -7.84 10.02 7.77
N HIS A 230 -8.67 11.06 7.79
CA HIS A 230 -9.84 11.07 8.68
C HIS A 230 -11.08 11.54 7.94
N ILE A 231 -12.17 10.78 8.04
CA ILE A 231 -13.52 11.20 7.66
C ILE A 231 -14.22 11.60 8.95
N ILE A 232 -14.67 12.85 9.02
CA ILE A 232 -15.31 13.43 10.20
C ILE A 232 -16.74 13.77 9.82
N GLY A 233 -17.68 13.04 10.40
CA GLY A 233 -19.10 13.11 10.08
C GLY A 233 -19.94 13.67 11.21
N SER A 234 -20.93 14.49 10.84
CA SER A 234 -22.04 14.86 11.70
C SER A 234 -23.26 15.24 10.85
N GLY A 235 -24.48 14.98 11.34
CA GLY A 235 -25.71 15.40 10.67
C GLY A 235 -25.86 14.91 9.21
N GLY A 236 -25.28 13.75 8.88
CA GLY A 236 -25.29 13.18 7.53
C GLY A 236 -24.28 13.79 6.55
N GLU A 237 -23.49 14.79 6.97
CA GLU A 237 -22.40 15.36 6.17
C GLU A 237 -21.05 14.97 6.75
N ALA A 238 -20.02 14.94 5.89
CA ALA A 238 -18.66 14.67 6.31
C ALA A 238 -17.62 15.60 5.66
N VAL A 239 -16.53 15.79 6.38
CA VAL A 239 -15.26 16.36 5.91
C VAL A 239 -14.22 15.24 5.84
N VAL A 240 -13.39 15.23 4.80
CA VAL A 240 -12.24 14.33 4.73
C VAL A 240 -10.95 15.13 4.84
N ILE A 241 -10.05 14.71 5.72
CA ILE A 241 -8.72 15.28 5.92
C ILE A 241 -7.67 14.29 5.39
N ASP A 242 -6.79 14.80 4.53
CA ASP A 242 -5.64 14.12 3.92
C ASP A 242 -5.95 12.77 3.24
N PRO A 243 -6.94 12.71 2.34
CA PRO A 243 -7.28 11.45 1.66
C PRO A 243 -6.13 10.97 0.77
N THR A 244 -5.90 9.65 0.80
CA THR A 244 -4.91 8.96 -0.04
C THR A 244 -5.60 8.16 -1.14
N TYR A 245 -4.85 7.72 -2.15
CA TYR A 245 -5.42 6.82 -3.16
C TYR A 245 -5.69 5.41 -2.61
N PRO A 246 -6.78 4.74 -3.06
CA PRO A 246 -7.77 5.19 -4.05
C PRO A 246 -8.93 6.04 -3.49
N ALA A 247 -9.26 7.15 -4.15
CA ALA A 247 -10.29 8.11 -3.71
C ALA A 247 -11.69 7.50 -3.50
N ALA A 248 -12.11 6.58 -4.38
CA ALA A 248 -13.44 5.96 -4.34
C ALA A 248 -13.73 5.23 -3.01
N LYS A 249 -12.70 4.71 -2.33
CA LYS A 249 -12.86 4.03 -1.03
C LYS A 249 -13.39 4.96 0.05
N TYR A 250 -13.04 6.24 0.03
CA TYR A 250 -13.56 7.22 1.00
C TYR A 250 -15.06 7.40 0.85
N VAL A 251 -15.59 7.34 -0.38
CA VAL A 251 -17.03 7.37 -0.65
C VAL A 251 -17.70 6.12 -0.07
N GLU A 252 -17.13 4.94 -0.32
CA GLU A 252 -17.63 3.68 0.27
C GLU A 252 -17.65 3.72 1.81
N PHE A 253 -16.56 4.21 2.42
CA PHE A 253 -16.45 4.29 3.89
C PHE A 253 -17.45 5.29 4.48
N ALA A 254 -17.61 6.48 3.88
CA ALA A 254 -18.59 7.46 4.34
C ALA A 254 -20.04 6.94 4.19
N GLN A 255 -20.36 6.31 3.05
CA GLN A 255 -21.70 5.79 2.77
C GLN A 255 -22.11 4.68 3.74
N LYS A 256 -21.18 3.80 4.13
CA LYS A 256 -21.42 2.76 5.15
C LYS A 256 -21.88 3.35 6.49
N GLU A 257 -21.49 4.57 6.80
CA GLU A 257 -21.88 5.30 8.01
C GLU A 257 -23.04 6.30 7.78
N GLY A 258 -23.68 6.26 6.60
CA GLY A 258 -24.76 7.18 6.26
C GLY A 258 -24.32 8.63 6.08
N LEU A 259 -23.05 8.85 5.75
CA LEU A 259 -22.44 10.17 5.59
C LEU A 259 -22.22 10.51 4.11
N ARG A 260 -22.41 11.79 3.77
CA ARG A 260 -22.06 12.35 2.47
C ARG A 260 -20.87 13.31 2.62
N ILE A 261 -19.79 13.02 1.90
CA ILE A 261 -18.63 13.91 1.86
C ILE A 261 -19.02 15.21 1.17
N THR A 262 -18.75 16.34 1.83
CA THR A 262 -19.04 17.70 1.33
C THR A 262 -17.79 18.57 1.20
N LYS A 263 -16.72 18.19 1.89
CA LYS A 263 -15.49 18.97 2.02
C LYS A 263 -14.31 18.04 2.08
N VAL A 264 -13.23 18.43 1.43
CA VAL A 264 -11.97 17.70 1.40
C VAL A 264 -10.84 18.68 1.69
N ILE A 265 -9.93 18.31 2.57
CA ILE A 265 -8.88 19.16 3.10
C ILE A 265 -7.56 18.41 2.98
N ASP A 266 -6.50 19.08 2.51
CA ASP A 266 -5.13 18.66 2.85
C ASP A 266 -4.57 19.57 3.94
N THR A 267 -3.92 18.98 4.94
CA THR A 267 -3.23 19.71 6.02
C THR A 267 -1.97 20.40 5.51
N HIS A 268 -1.28 19.82 4.53
CA HIS A 268 -0.03 20.33 3.96
C HIS A 268 0.27 19.72 2.58
N GLN A 269 1.32 20.22 1.92
CA GLN A 269 1.86 19.59 0.71
C GLN A 269 2.58 18.28 1.04
N HIS A 270 1.84 17.17 1.00
CA HIS A 270 2.38 15.81 1.17
C HIS A 270 3.54 15.53 0.20
N ALA A 271 4.54 14.82 0.70
CA ALA A 271 5.78 14.53 -0.02
C ALA A 271 6.07 13.03 -0.16
N ASP A 272 5.30 12.19 0.52
CA ASP A 272 5.46 10.74 0.62
C ASP A 272 4.36 9.97 -0.13
N HIS A 273 3.22 10.63 -0.37
CA HIS A 273 2.09 10.10 -1.13
C HIS A 273 1.42 11.16 -2.02
N VAL A 274 0.75 10.68 -3.07
CA VAL A 274 -0.09 11.51 -3.93
C VAL A 274 -1.43 11.70 -3.23
N SER A 275 -1.80 12.96 -2.99
CA SER A 275 -3.09 13.29 -2.37
C SER A 275 -4.24 12.94 -3.32
N ALA A 276 -5.22 12.21 -2.80
CA ALA A 276 -6.47 11.93 -3.49
C ALA A 276 -7.48 13.09 -3.37
N ALA A 277 -7.11 14.20 -2.73
CA ALA A 277 -8.06 15.26 -2.36
C ALA A 277 -8.77 15.87 -3.57
N LYS A 278 -8.03 16.12 -4.64
CA LYS A 278 -8.58 16.64 -5.91
C LYS A 278 -9.60 15.67 -6.51
N GLU A 279 -9.24 14.40 -6.64
CA GLU A 279 -10.12 13.40 -7.23
C GLU A 279 -11.35 13.14 -6.36
N LEU A 280 -11.16 13.04 -5.03
CA LEU A 280 -12.25 12.87 -4.09
C LEU A 280 -13.22 14.05 -4.14
N ALA A 281 -12.72 15.28 -4.22
CA ALA A 281 -13.55 16.48 -4.37
C ALA A 281 -14.35 16.44 -5.69
N GLN A 282 -13.74 15.99 -6.78
CA GLN A 282 -14.41 15.86 -8.08
C GLN A 282 -15.51 14.79 -8.07
N ILE A 283 -15.23 13.58 -7.58
CA ILE A 283 -16.21 12.48 -7.60
C ILE A 283 -17.39 12.71 -6.62
N THR A 284 -17.20 13.53 -5.58
CA THR A 284 -18.24 13.85 -4.59
C THR A 284 -18.88 15.22 -4.80
N ASN A 285 -18.40 16.01 -5.77
CA ASN A 285 -18.76 17.42 -5.93
C ASN A 285 -18.59 18.23 -4.62
N SER A 286 -17.50 17.97 -3.91
CA SER A 286 -17.15 18.62 -2.64
C SER A 286 -16.26 19.83 -2.84
N LYS A 287 -16.27 20.73 -1.84
CA LYS A 287 -15.29 21.83 -1.78
C LYS A 287 -13.91 21.31 -1.37
N LEU A 288 -12.88 21.75 -2.07
CA LEU A 288 -11.48 21.46 -1.77
C LEU A 288 -10.84 22.62 -1.01
N TYR A 289 -10.18 22.33 0.10
CA TYR A 289 -9.56 23.33 0.98
C TYR A 289 -8.05 23.11 1.08
N PHE A 290 -7.29 24.17 0.84
CA PHE A 290 -5.83 24.17 1.00
C PHE A 290 -5.37 25.38 1.79
N SER A 291 -4.22 25.24 2.46
CA SER A 291 -3.55 26.36 3.12
C SER A 291 -3.28 27.50 2.13
N LYS A 292 -3.64 28.73 2.50
CA LYS A 292 -3.32 29.93 1.71
C LYS A 292 -1.82 30.23 1.69
N LEU A 293 -1.08 29.70 2.67
CA LEU A 293 0.35 29.92 2.86
C LEU A 293 1.22 29.01 1.97
N GLU A 294 0.58 28.20 1.14
CA GLU A 294 1.21 27.29 0.20
C GLU A 294 0.63 27.48 -1.21
N GLU A 295 1.49 27.34 -2.22
CA GLU A 295 1.09 27.51 -3.60
C GLU A 295 0.52 26.22 -4.19
N TYR A 296 -0.72 26.27 -4.66
CA TYR A 296 -1.41 25.19 -5.37
C TYR A 296 -1.99 25.73 -6.69
N LYS A 297 -1.77 25.01 -7.80
CA LYS A 297 -2.36 25.25 -9.12
C LYS A 297 -3.67 24.47 -9.29
N LEU A 298 -4.48 24.47 -8.25
CA LEU A 298 -5.77 23.79 -8.18
C LEU A 298 -6.83 24.76 -7.66
N ASP A 299 -8.01 24.71 -8.26
CA ASP A 299 -9.16 25.45 -7.75
C ASP A 299 -9.55 24.93 -6.38
N SER A 300 -9.57 25.82 -5.38
CA SER A 300 -9.69 25.47 -3.97
C SER A 300 -10.00 26.70 -3.12
N GLU A 301 -10.75 26.47 -2.06
CA GLU A 301 -10.93 27.41 -0.96
C GLU A 301 -9.60 27.56 -0.20
N LYS A 302 -9.25 28.79 0.15
CA LYS A 302 -7.98 29.10 0.83
C LYS A 302 -8.20 29.27 2.33
N VAL A 303 -7.46 28.49 3.11
CA VAL A 303 -7.60 28.44 4.57
C VAL A 303 -6.46 29.21 5.24
N GLU A 304 -6.83 30.03 6.21
CA GLU A 304 -5.92 30.74 7.13
C GLU A 304 -6.18 30.32 8.59
N ASP A 305 -5.30 30.75 9.50
CA ASP A 305 -5.47 30.53 10.94
C ASP A 305 -6.83 31.04 11.44
N GLY A 306 -7.49 30.24 12.29
CA GLY A 306 -8.79 30.59 12.88
C GLY A 306 -10.00 30.47 11.95
N ASN A 307 -9.82 30.16 10.66
CA ASN A 307 -10.94 29.90 9.75
C ASN A 307 -11.81 28.75 10.26
N VAL A 308 -13.12 28.87 10.03
CA VAL A 308 -14.12 27.88 10.43
C VAL A 308 -14.72 27.22 9.21
N ILE A 309 -14.76 25.89 9.21
CA ILE A 309 -15.26 25.06 8.12
C ILE A 309 -16.46 24.26 8.65
N PRO A 310 -17.71 24.73 8.44
CA PRO A 310 -18.91 24.07 8.95
C PRO A 310 -19.25 22.81 8.16
N PHE A 311 -19.85 21.80 8.78
CA PHE A 311 -20.38 20.58 8.14
C PHE A 311 -21.44 19.93 9.05
N GLY A 312 -22.60 19.59 8.50
CA GLY A 312 -23.71 19.07 9.31
C GLY A 312 -24.06 20.01 10.48
N SER A 313 -24.05 19.49 11.71
CA SER A 313 -24.22 20.26 12.96
C SER A 313 -22.92 20.75 13.60
N LYS A 314 -21.76 20.52 12.97
CA LYS A 314 -20.43 20.74 13.53
C LYS A 314 -19.59 21.68 12.68
N GLN A 315 -18.40 22.02 13.17
CA GLN A 315 -17.43 22.81 12.45
C GLN A 315 -16.00 22.43 12.83
N LEU A 316 -15.09 22.48 11.86
CA LEU A 316 -13.65 22.44 12.13
C LEU A 316 -13.13 23.87 12.23
N ARG A 317 -12.23 24.12 13.19
CA ARG A 317 -11.46 25.36 13.27
C ARG A 317 -10.02 25.09 12.86
N ALA A 318 -9.53 25.85 11.89
CA ALA A 318 -8.17 25.76 11.38
C ALA A 318 -7.17 26.41 12.36
N ILE A 319 -5.98 25.82 12.44
CA ILE A 319 -4.85 26.29 13.25
C ILE A 319 -3.62 26.24 12.36
N HIS A 320 -2.97 27.37 12.13
CA HIS A 320 -1.69 27.38 11.41
C HIS A 320 -0.60 26.79 12.30
N THR A 321 0.02 25.71 11.83
CA THR A 321 0.98 24.92 12.60
C THR A 321 2.23 24.69 11.78
N PRO A 322 3.04 25.73 11.48
CA PRO A 322 4.23 25.58 10.67
C PRO A 322 5.29 24.76 11.42
N GLY A 323 6.10 24.02 10.66
CA GLY A 323 7.20 23.24 11.20
C GLY A 323 7.62 22.13 10.26
N HIS A 324 6.68 21.29 9.84
CA HIS A 324 6.92 20.31 8.78
C HIS A 324 6.95 20.95 7.39
N THR A 325 5.93 21.76 7.10
CA THR A 325 5.94 22.71 5.99
C THR A 325 5.62 24.12 6.49
N ALA A 326 5.84 25.13 5.64
CA ALA A 326 5.50 26.52 5.99
C ALA A 326 3.99 26.75 6.09
N GLY A 327 3.19 26.03 5.28
CA GLY A 327 1.74 26.15 5.24
C GLY A 327 1.00 25.06 6.00
N SER A 328 1.67 24.21 6.77
CA SER A 328 1.05 23.14 7.54
C SER A 328 -0.08 23.68 8.44
N MET A 329 -1.25 23.05 8.37
CA MET A 329 -2.44 23.37 9.15
C MET A 329 -2.86 22.17 10.00
N SER A 330 -3.26 22.43 11.24
CA SER A 330 -4.02 21.49 12.08
C SER A 330 -5.48 21.92 12.15
N TYR A 331 -6.38 21.00 12.48
CA TYR A 331 -7.81 21.28 12.60
C TYR A 331 -8.34 20.76 13.93
N THR A 332 -9.15 21.55 14.62
CA THR A 332 -9.81 21.12 15.86
C THR A 332 -11.32 20.98 15.69
N LEU A 333 -11.90 20.01 16.38
CA LEU A 333 -13.33 19.77 16.52
C LEU A 333 -13.70 19.83 18.01
N ASP A 334 -14.61 20.74 18.36
CA ASP A 334 -15.14 20.96 19.71
C ASP A 334 -14.06 21.14 20.80
N ASP A 335 -12.85 21.58 20.42
CA ASP A 335 -11.65 21.63 21.27
C ASP A 335 -11.37 20.32 22.04
N LYS A 336 -11.88 19.21 21.50
CA LYS A 336 -11.77 17.86 22.07
C LYS A 336 -10.91 16.94 21.20
N TYR A 337 -10.89 17.20 19.90
CA TYR A 337 -10.11 16.45 18.92
C TYR A 337 -9.28 17.41 18.09
N VAL A 338 -8.01 17.08 17.90
CA VAL A 338 -7.09 17.82 17.04
C VAL A 338 -6.55 16.88 15.97
N PHE A 339 -6.73 17.23 14.71
CA PHE A 339 -6.12 16.59 13.55
C PHE A 339 -4.83 17.35 13.25
N SER A 340 -3.69 16.78 13.65
CA SER A 340 -2.41 17.50 13.76
C SER A 340 -1.62 17.60 12.45
N GLY A 341 -2.03 16.89 11.40
CA GLY A 341 -1.17 16.73 10.23
C GLY A 341 0.18 16.12 10.59
N ASP A 342 1.20 16.47 9.83
CA ASP A 342 2.59 16.05 10.05
C ASP A 342 3.30 16.94 11.08
N ILE A 343 2.66 17.24 12.21
CA ILE A 343 3.26 18.06 13.28
C ILE A 343 3.53 17.24 14.53
N LEU A 344 2.51 16.56 15.03
CA LEU A 344 2.58 15.75 16.25
C LEU A 344 1.97 14.37 15.97
N PHE A 345 2.77 13.34 16.20
CA PHE A 345 2.43 11.92 16.02
C PHE A 345 2.20 11.23 17.36
N VAL A 346 1.77 9.97 17.34
CA VAL A 346 1.53 9.19 18.57
C VAL A 346 2.83 9.05 19.38
N GLU A 347 3.93 8.90 18.66
CA GLU A 347 5.22 8.45 19.14
C GLU A 347 6.35 9.47 18.90
N GLY A 348 6.03 10.65 18.37
CA GLY A 348 7.04 11.61 17.94
C GLY A 348 6.46 12.81 17.23
N ILE A 349 7.26 13.42 16.36
CA ILE A 349 6.93 14.68 15.66
C ILE A 349 7.20 14.55 14.16
N GLY A 350 6.63 15.48 13.39
CA GLY A 350 6.95 15.64 11.98
C GLY A 350 8.37 16.13 11.74
N ARG A 351 8.96 15.71 10.62
CA ARG A 351 10.31 16.12 10.23
C ARG A 351 10.33 17.51 9.56
N PRO A 352 11.26 18.43 9.93
CA PRO A 352 11.36 19.75 9.29
C PRO A 352 12.33 19.80 8.07
N ASP A 353 13.03 18.71 7.76
CA ASP A 353 14.21 18.68 6.87
C ASP A 353 13.91 18.34 5.39
N LEU A 354 12.63 18.22 5.03
CA LEU A 354 12.22 18.07 3.63
C LEU A 354 12.44 19.35 2.80
N ARG A 355 12.81 20.46 3.45
CA ARG A 355 13.11 21.78 2.85
C ARG A 355 14.51 22.23 3.21
N ASP A 356 15.06 23.20 2.47
CA ASP A 356 16.46 23.62 2.58
C ASP A 356 16.78 24.49 3.82
N GLN A 357 15.81 24.71 4.73
CA GLN A 357 15.91 25.59 5.90
C GLN A 357 15.61 24.86 7.22
N VAL A 358 16.27 23.73 7.46
CA VAL A 358 15.94 22.79 8.55
C VAL A 358 15.86 23.44 9.93
N GLU A 359 16.83 24.30 10.30
CA GLU A 359 16.86 24.99 11.61
C GLU A 359 15.66 25.93 11.83
N GLU A 360 15.30 26.71 10.80
CA GLU A 360 14.16 27.62 10.87
C GLU A 360 12.85 26.84 11.06
N TYR A 361 12.72 25.72 10.34
CA TYR A 361 11.53 24.87 10.40
C TYR A 361 11.45 24.10 11.73
N ALA A 362 12.58 23.64 12.28
CA ALA A 362 12.65 23.05 13.61
C ALA A 362 12.26 24.06 14.70
N THR A 363 12.73 25.31 14.57
CA THR A 363 12.36 26.42 15.46
C THR A 363 10.85 26.67 15.44
N LYS A 364 10.26 26.76 14.24
CA LYS A 364 8.80 26.92 14.07
C LYS A 364 8.01 25.72 14.61
N LEU A 365 8.53 24.51 14.41
CA LEU A 365 7.92 23.29 14.93
C LEU A 365 7.85 23.30 16.45
N TYR A 366 8.94 23.68 17.13
CA TYR A 366 8.96 23.86 18.59
C TYR A 366 7.88 24.88 19.03
N ASP A 367 7.86 26.06 18.40
CA ASP A 367 6.88 27.10 18.74
C ASP A 367 5.44 26.63 18.52
N THR A 368 5.18 25.91 17.43
CA THR A 368 3.87 25.29 17.14
C THR A 368 3.47 24.29 18.22
N LEU A 369 4.37 23.40 18.61
CA LEU A 369 4.09 22.38 19.62
C LEU A 369 3.81 23.03 20.98
N HIS A 370 4.73 23.84 21.48
CA HIS A 370 4.66 24.37 22.85
C HIS A 370 3.67 25.52 23.03
N ASN A 371 3.46 26.35 22.00
CA ASN A 371 2.60 27.53 22.10
C ASN A 371 1.19 27.30 21.54
N LYS A 372 0.94 26.21 20.80
CA LYS A 372 -0.38 25.91 20.23
C LYS A 372 -0.89 24.53 20.66
N LEU A 373 -0.27 23.45 20.19
CA LEU A 373 -0.85 22.10 20.35
C LEU A 373 -0.83 21.60 21.79
N LEU A 374 0.25 21.85 22.55
CA LEU A 374 0.36 21.43 23.95
C LEU A 374 -0.40 22.34 24.94
N LYS A 375 -1.03 23.42 24.45
CA LYS A 375 -1.87 24.32 25.26
C LYS A 375 -3.31 23.82 25.43
N PHE A 376 -3.73 22.84 24.63
CA PHE A 376 -5.00 22.15 24.84
C PHE A 376 -4.99 21.38 26.17
N SER A 377 -6.18 21.03 26.67
CA SER A 377 -6.30 20.26 27.90
C SER A 377 -5.79 18.83 27.73
N ASP A 378 -5.28 18.23 28.80
CA ASP A 378 -4.56 16.95 28.74
C ASP A 378 -5.40 15.79 28.14
N GLY A 379 -6.72 15.85 28.25
CA GLY A 379 -7.64 14.85 27.71
C GLY A 379 -7.97 14.97 26.23
N VAL A 380 -7.55 16.05 25.56
CA VAL A 380 -7.77 16.26 24.12
C VAL A 380 -7.04 15.19 23.33
N LYS A 381 -7.74 14.54 22.40
CA LYS A 381 -7.18 13.51 21.52
C LYS A 381 -6.55 14.17 20.29
N ILE A 382 -5.37 13.69 19.92
CA ILE A 382 -4.59 14.16 18.77
C ILE A 382 -4.51 13.03 17.76
N PHE A 383 -5.05 13.29 16.57
CA PHE A 383 -5.10 12.39 15.43
C PHE A 383 -4.06 12.82 14.39
N PRO A 384 -2.99 12.04 14.22
CA PRO A 384 -1.97 12.33 13.23
C PRO A 384 -2.36 11.81 11.84
N THR A 385 -1.62 12.27 10.83
CA THR A 385 -1.70 11.82 9.43
C THR A 385 -0.71 10.73 9.07
N HIS A 386 0.17 10.36 10.00
CA HIS A 386 1.08 9.23 9.87
C HIS A 386 1.28 8.53 11.21
N HIS A 387 1.62 7.26 11.14
CA HIS A 387 2.32 6.55 12.21
C HIS A 387 3.52 5.84 11.59
N GLY A 388 4.63 5.76 12.32
CA GLY A 388 5.77 5.00 11.84
C GLY A 388 5.67 3.50 12.16
N GLU A 389 6.67 2.75 11.71
CA GLU A 389 6.76 1.31 11.92
C GLU A 389 6.75 0.93 13.41
N GLY A 390 6.13 -0.21 13.73
CA GLY A 390 6.06 -0.77 15.08
C GLY A 390 5.09 -0.07 16.05
N VAL A 391 4.51 1.07 15.67
CA VAL A 391 3.48 1.74 16.47
C VAL A 391 2.22 0.91 16.45
N LYS A 392 1.71 0.61 17.64
CA LYS A 392 0.46 -0.12 17.78
C LYS A 392 -0.70 0.87 17.91
N PRO A 393 -1.85 0.60 17.26
CA PRO A 393 -3.05 1.37 17.51
C PRO A 393 -3.54 1.14 18.95
N THR A 394 -4.48 1.98 19.39
CA THR A 394 -5.25 1.74 20.61
C THR A 394 -6.08 0.44 20.51
N GLU A 395 -6.67 -0.03 21.61
CA GLU A 395 -7.53 -1.23 21.61
C GLU A 395 -8.67 -1.16 20.58
N GLY A 396 -9.12 0.04 20.23
CA GLY A 396 -10.13 0.26 19.18
C GLY A 396 -9.60 0.22 17.74
N GLY A 397 -8.32 -0.11 17.52
CA GLY A 397 -7.73 -0.13 16.18
C GLY A 397 -7.48 1.25 15.56
N ILE A 398 -7.44 2.30 16.39
CA ILE A 398 -7.27 3.69 15.97
C ILE A 398 -5.98 4.25 16.58
N TYR A 399 -5.21 4.98 15.77
CA TYR A 399 -4.01 5.70 16.15
C TYR A 399 -4.36 7.13 16.59
N TYR A 400 -4.23 7.40 17.88
CA TYR A 400 -4.26 8.74 18.44
C TYR A 400 -3.42 8.77 19.71
N THR A 401 -2.96 9.96 20.09
CA THR A 401 -2.43 10.22 21.43
C THR A 401 -3.32 11.23 22.14
N THR A 402 -3.05 11.52 23.40
CA THR A 402 -3.68 12.66 24.09
C THR A 402 -2.63 13.72 24.36
N VAL A 403 -3.04 14.97 24.54
CA VAL A 403 -2.12 16.05 24.91
C VAL A 403 -1.30 15.68 26.16
N GLY A 404 -1.93 15.10 27.17
CA GLY A 404 -1.25 14.69 28.41
C GLY A 404 -0.22 13.57 28.22
N VAL A 405 -0.44 12.67 27.25
CA VAL A 405 0.55 11.65 26.87
C VAL A 405 1.65 12.25 26.00
N ALA A 406 1.29 13.07 25.01
CA ALA A 406 2.26 13.72 24.11
C ALA A 406 3.27 14.58 24.86
N LYS A 407 2.84 15.32 25.90
CA LYS A 407 3.75 16.11 26.78
C LYS A 407 4.88 15.30 27.42
N LYS A 408 4.75 13.97 27.49
CA LYS A 408 5.76 13.06 28.08
C LYS A 408 6.75 12.52 27.04
N LEU A 409 6.62 12.89 25.77
CA LEU A 409 7.59 12.51 24.74
C LEU A 409 8.93 13.16 25.06
N PRO A 410 10.06 12.42 25.07
CA PRO A 410 11.36 12.96 25.48
C PRO A 410 11.79 14.21 24.69
N LEU A 411 11.45 14.27 23.39
CA LEU A 411 11.73 15.44 22.57
C LEU A 411 11.00 16.70 23.04
N LEU A 412 9.80 16.58 23.61
CA LEU A 412 8.99 17.72 24.06
C LEU A 412 9.33 18.19 25.48
N ASP A 413 10.28 17.54 26.15
CA ASP A 413 10.82 17.99 27.45
C ASP A 413 12.08 18.87 27.29
N LEU A 414 12.66 18.89 26.09
CA LEU A 414 13.82 19.70 25.77
C LEU A 414 13.47 21.19 25.73
N ASP A 415 14.43 22.05 26.09
CA ASP A 415 14.35 23.46 25.74
C ASP A 415 14.48 23.67 24.22
N LYS A 416 14.23 24.89 23.77
CA LYS A 416 14.15 25.21 22.35
C LYS A 416 15.47 24.95 21.62
N GLU A 417 16.58 25.35 22.21
CA GLU A 417 17.92 25.20 21.65
C GLU A 417 18.29 23.71 21.54
N ALA A 418 18.08 22.92 22.60
CA ALA A 418 18.32 21.49 22.61
C ALA A 418 17.40 20.74 21.65
N PHE A 419 16.12 21.13 21.56
CA PHE A 419 15.17 20.59 20.60
C PHE A 419 15.64 20.79 19.16
N VAL A 420 15.96 22.04 18.78
CA VAL A 420 16.40 22.37 17.42
C VAL A 420 17.68 21.62 17.07
N SER A 421 18.67 21.65 17.96
CA SER A 421 19.92 20.91 17.77
C SER A 421 19.66 19.41 17.58
N ARG A 422 18.78 18.83 18.40
CA ARG A 422 18.42 17.42 18.32
C ARG A 422 17.72 17.08 17.02
N VAL A 423 16.71 17.85 16.62
CA VAL A 423 15.94 17.61 15.40
C VAL A 423 16.80 17.75 14.15
N VAL A 424 17.67 18.76 14.09
CA VAL A 424 18.59 19.00 12.96
C VAL A 424 19.63 17.89 12.84
N SER A 425 20.05 17.28 13.96
CA SER A 425 21.02 16.17 13.95
C SER A 425 20.48 14.87 13.32
N ILE A 426 19.17 14.77 13.10
CA ILE A 426 18.53 13.54 12.66
C ILE A 426 18.59 13.43 11.14
N THR A 427 19.46 12.55 10.67
CA THR A 427 19.61 12.26 9.24
C THR A 427 18.64 11.16 8.82
N THR A 428 17.43 11.53 8.42
CA THR A 428 16.47 10.58 7.83
C THR A 428 16.51 10.71 6.30
N PRO A 429 16.69 9.62 5.53
CA PRO A 429 16.57 9.70 4.08
C PRO A 429 15.24 10.33 3.67
N ARG A 430 15.21 11.14 2.61
CA ARG A 430 13.95 11.67 2.07
C ARG A 430 13.12 10.54 1.47
N PRO A 431 11.77 10.66 1.42
CA PRO A 431 10.95 9.72 0.67
C PRO A 431 11.42 9.61 -0.78
N MET A 432 11.27 8.42 -1.38
CA MET A 432 11.52 8.27 -2.81
C MET A 432 10.52 9.12 -3.60
N ASN A 433 10.94 9.69 -4.73
CA ASN A 433 10.09 10.52 -5.60
C ASN A 433 9.48 11.78 -4.96
N TYR A 434 9.90 12.20 -3.76
CA TYR A 434 9.26 13.29 -3.02
C TYR A 434 9.08 14.58 -3.84
N SER A 435 10.11 14.96 -4.61
CA SER A 435 10.08 16.14 -5.49
C SER A 435 9.01 16.04 -6.58
N MET A 436 8.76 14.83 -7.10
CA MET A 436 7.73 14.58 -8.12
C MET A 436 6.34 14.60 -7.47
N ILE A 437 6.19 13.94 -6.32
CA ILE A 437 4.94 13.90 -5.55
C ILE A 437 4.50 15.32 -5.17
N ILE A 438 5.39 16.15 -4.64
CA ILE A 438 5.08 17.55 -4.32
C ILE A 438 4.59 18.31 -5.56
N LYS A 439 5.23 18.11 -6.72
CA LYS A 439 4.81 18.77 -7.97
C LYS A 439 3.41 18.33 -8.42
N ILE A 440 3.10 17.04 -8.28
CA ILE A 440 1.78 16.47 -8.57
C ILE A 440 0.73 17.04 -7.61
N ASN A 441 0.99 17.02 -6.30
CA ASN A 441 0.06 17.51 -5.27
C ASN A 441 -0.20 19.02 -5.40
N LYS A 442 0.80 19.79 -5.86
CA LYS A 442 0.61 21.20 -6.23
C LYS A 442 -0.22 21.42 -7.48
N GLY A 443 -0.59 20.37 -8.23
CA GLY A 443 -1.26 20.49 -9.53
C GLY A 443 -0.36 21.03 -10.64
N THR A 444 0.97 20.99 -10.48
CA THR A 444 1.92 21.47 -11.50
C THR A 444 2.19 20.44 -12.60
N ILE A 445 2.00 19.15 -12.29
CA ILE A 445 2.17 18.03 -13.24
C ILE A 445 0.96 17.10 -13.08
N PRO A 446 0.32 16.66 -14.19
CA PRO A 446 -0.74 15.66 -14.11
C PRO A 446 -0.15 14.27 -13.78
N VAL A 447 -0.95 13.42 -13.14
CA VAL A 447 -0.60 12.03 -12.87
C VAL A 447 -1.75 11.12 -13.28
N SER A 448 -1.43 9.97 -13.86
CA SER A 448 -2.41 8.89 -14.05
C SER A 448 -2.51 8.05 -12.78
N PRO A 449 -3.71 7.64 -12.33
CA PRO A 449 -3.88 6.74 -11.19
C PRO A 449 -3.05 5.45 -11.30
N MET A 450 -2.76 4.98 -12.52
CA MET A 450 -1.91 3.79 -12.76
C MET A 450 -0.44 3.99 -12.36
N GLN A 451 0.05 5.23 -12.27
CA GLN A 451 1.44 5.54 -11.91
C GLN A 451 1.64 5.72 -10.40
N ILE A 452 0.56 5.91 -9.65
CA ILE A 452 0.60 6.22 -8.21
C ILE A 452 1.26 5.10 -7.39
N PRO A 453 0.94 3.81 -7.60
CA PRO A 453 1.60 2.72 -6.87
C PRO A 453 3.13 2.74 -6.98
N ASP A 454 3.66 3.13 -8.14
CA ASP A 454 5.10 3.20 -8.39
C ASP A 454 5.73 4.45 -7.77
N LEU A 455 5.05 5.59 -7.89
CA LEU A 455 5.49 6.86 -7.29
C LEU A 455 5.62 6.73 -5.78
N GLU A 456 4.67 6.04 -5.15
CA GLU A 456 4.61 5.81 -3.72
C GLU A 456 5.35 4.54 -3.28
N MET A 457 6.23 3.94 -4.08
CA MET A 457 6.97 2.77 -3.61
C MET A 457 8.00 3.15 -2.52
N GLY A 458 8.20 2.27 -1.53
CA GLY A 458 9.18 2.46 -0.45
C GLY A 458 8.57 2.73 0.94
N PRO A 459 9.39 2.83 1.99
CA PRO A 459 8.94 3.04 3.37
C PRO A 459 8.37 4.44 3.59
N ASN A 460 7.61 4.59 4.68
CA ASN A 460 7.26 5.89 5.24
C ASN A 460 8.46 6.49 5.98
N ARG A 461 8.75 7.78 5.73
CA ARG A 461 9.88 8.50 6.30
C ARG A 461 9.48 9.86 6.87
N CYS A 462 8.24 10.03 7.34
CA CYS A 462 7.70 11.31 7.81
C CYS A 462 7.90 11.56 9.32
N SER A 463 8.00 10.50 10.12
CA SER A 463 8.14 10.58 11.59
C SER A 463 9.59 10.68 12.08
N ILE A 464 9.82 11.55 13.04
CA ILE A 464 11.01 11.56 13.90
C ILE A 464 10.65 10.96 15.27
N LYS A 465 11.35 9.90 15.67
CA LYS A 465 11.14 9.17 16.94
C LYS A 465 12.47 8.93 17.63
N MET A 466 12.53 9.11 18.96
CA MET A 466 13.60 8.60 19.82
C MET A 466 13.07 8.27 21.21
#